data_AF-A0A3C0R457-F1
#
_entry.id   AF-A0A3C0R457-F1
#
_cell.length_a   1.000
_cell.length_b   1.000
_cell.length_c   1.000
_cell.angle_alpha   90.00
_cell.angle_beta   90.00
_cell.angle_gamma   90.00
#
_symmetry.space_group_name_H-M   'P 1'
#
loop_
_entity.id
_entity.type
_entity.pdbx_description
1 polymer ?
#
loop_
_entity_poly.entity_id
_entity_poly.type
_entity_poly.pdbx_seq_one_letter_code
_entity_poly.pdbx_strand_id
1 'polypeptide(L)'
;MSILKMSILPVLLTLLVLLRSRQRRRRQIRFIRETLAKDRAPIDAPRVIVSLSTLPDRIANLEPTLDCLINQTRAPDEIVLALPEFSLRQQEPYVIPEYLASIHGFASCDPTRIGGRRQNLFRWCRKSWPRVAAIR
;
A
#
# COMPACT_ATOMS: atom_id res chain seq x y z
N MET A 1 -37.89 46.13 11.24
CA MET A 1 -37.67 44.79 11.84
C MET A 1 -37.48 43.69 10.77
N SER A 2 -36.71 43.94 9.69
CA SER A 2 -36.64 43.00 8.56
C SER A 2 -35.22 42.63 8.10
N ILE A 3 -34.18 43.28 8.63
CA ILE A 3 -32.78 43.08 8.19
C ILE A 3 -32.10 41.94 8.96
N LEU A 4 -32.49 41.70 10.22
CA LEU A 4 -31.89 40.65 11.06
C LEU A 4 -32.16 39.22 10.53
N LYS A 5 -33.30 39.00 9.85
CA LYS A 5 -33.69 37.68 9.32
C LYS A 5 -32.88 37.26 8.08
N MET A 6 -32.38 38.22 7.29
CA MET A 6 -31.70 37.96 6.03
C MET A 6 -30.26 37.42 6.20
N SER A 7 -29.62 37.69 7.34
CA SER A 7 -28.29 37.14 7.66
C SER A 7 -28.33 35.82 8.44
N ILE A 8 -29.37 35.57 9.23
CA ILE A 8 -29.43 34.38 10.10
C ILE A 8 -29.78 33.11 9.31
N LEU A 9 -30.68 33.21 8.33
CA LEU A 9 -31.13 32.10 7.48
C LEU A 9 -29.99 31.40 6.70
N PRO A 10 -29.12 32.10 5.96
CA PRO A 10 -28.05 31.44 5.20
C PRO A 10 -26.98 30.83 6.11
N VAL A 11 -26.70 31.43 7.26
CA VAL A 11 -25.76 30.91 8.27
C VAL A 11 -26.30 29.64 8.92
N LEU A 12 -27.59 29.62 9.26
CA LEU A 12 -28.23 28.43 9.81
C LEU A 12 -28.30 27.30 8.78
N LEU A 13 -28.57 27.62 7.50
CA LEU A 13 -28.62 26.65 6.41
C LEU A 13 -27.24 26.02 6.15
N THR A 14 -26.18 26.83 6.10
CA THR A 14 -24.80 26.33 5.93
C THR A 14 -24.36 25.49 7.12
N LEU A 15 -24.68 25.90 8.35
CA LEU A 15 -24.42 25.11 9.54
C LEU A 15 -25.14 23.74 9.50
N LEU A 16 -26.41 23.72 9.08
CA LEU A 16 -27.17 22.47 8.92
C LEU A 16 -26.57 21.56 7.85
N VAL A 17 -26.14 22.10 6.70
CA VAL A 17 -25.46 21.33 5.64
C VAL A 17 -24.13 20.75 6.13
N LEU A 18 -23.34 21.53 6.86
CA LEU A 18 -22.08 21.10 7.49
C LEU A 18 -22.30 20.01 8.54
N LEU A 19 -23.33 20.13 9.38
CA LEU A 19 -23.68 19.11 10.36
C LEU A 19 -24.14 17.82 9.69
N ARG A 20 -24.95 17.93 8.62
CA ARG A 20 -25.44 16.78 7.84
C ARG A 20 -24.32 16.08 7.09
N SER A 21 -23.36 16.83 6.53
CA SER A 21 -22.17 16.26 5.88
C SER A 21 -21.26 15.54 6.90
N ARG A 22 -21.06 16.13 8.08
CA ARG A 22 -20.36 15.47 9.20
C ARG A 22 -21.05 14.18 9.64
N GLN A 23 -22.37 14.17 9.75
CA GLN A 23 -23.13 12.98 10.10
C GLN A 23 -23.02 11.88 9.03
N ARG A 24 -23.10 12.23 7.73
CA ARG A 24 -22.87 11.27 6.64
C ARG A 24 -21.47 10.66 6.70
N ARG A 25 -20.44 11.48 6.93
CA ARG A 25 -19.05 11.02 7.08
C ARG A 25 -18.89 10.07 8.26
N ARG A 26 -19.53 10.36 9.40
CA ARG A 26 -19.53 9.46 10.58
C ARG A 26 -20.20 8.12 10.29
N ARG A 27 -21.31 8.12 9.53
CA ARG A 27 -22.01 6.88 9.12
C ARG A 27 -21.17 6.04 8.16
N GLN A 28 -20.52 6.66 7.19
CA GLN A 28 -19.62 5.95 6.26
C GLN A 28 -18.42 5.33 6.99
N ILE A 29 -17.77 6.08 7.89
CA ILE A 29 -16.64 5.55 8.67
C ILE A 29 -17.10 4.39 9.56
N ARG A 30 -18.28 4.49 10.19
CA ARG A 30 -18.85 3.41 10.99
C ARG A 30 -19.14 2.17 10.15
N PHE A 31 -19.81 2.34 9.00
CA PHE A 31 -20.11 1.24 8.08
C PHE A 31 -18.83 0.57 7.58
N ILE A 32 -17.84 1.34 7.12
CA ILE A 32 -16.53 0.83 6.72
C ILE A 32 -15.87 0.06 7.87
N ARG A 33 -15.86 0.62 9.09
CA ARG A 33 -15.31 -0.08 10.26
C ARG A 33 -16.08 -1.34 10.61
N GLU A 34 -17.41 -1.35 10.52
CA GLU A 34 -18.24 -2.51 10.82
C GLU A 34 -18.08 -3.61 9.76
N THR A 35 -18.00 -3.25 8.48
CA THR A 35 -17.70 -4.18 7.38
C THR A 35 -16.31 -4.78 7.56
N LEU A 36 -15.30 -3.96 7.87
CA LEU A 36 -13.91 -4.39 8.02
C LEU A 36 -13.61 -5.10 9.35
N ALA A 37 -14.28 -4.74 10.45
CA ALA A 37 -14.12 -5.41 11.75
C ALA A 37 -14.78 -6.79 11.79
N LYS A 38 -15.71 -7.05 10.87
CA LYS A 38 -16.28 -8.39 10.64
C LYS A 38 -15.23 -9.33 10.02
N ASP A 39 -14.21 -8.78 9.37
CA ASP A 39 -13.07 -9.49 8.80
C ASP A 39 -11.88 -9.56 9.78
N ARG A 40 -12.11 -9.92 11.05
CA ARG A 40 -11.01 -10.55 11.80
C ARG A 40 -10.57 -11.73 10.97
N ALA A 41 -9.34 -11.69 10.45
CA ALA A 41 -8.80 -12.72 9.58
C ALA A 41 -9.13 -14.09 10.19
N PRO A 42 -9.93 -14.94 9.51
CA PRO A 42 -10.22 -16.28 9.99
C PRO A 42 -8.91 -16.99 10.33
N ILE A 43 -8.93 -17.94 11.28
CA ILE A 43 -7.76 -18.78 11.57
C ILE A 43 -7.23 -19.46 10.29
N ASP A 44 -8.10 -19.61 9.27
CA ASP A 44 -7.81 -20.13 7.94
C ASP A 44 -7.66 -19.05 6.84
N ALA A 45 -7.36 -17.81 7.20
CA ALA A 45 -7.22 -16.74 6.21
C ALA A 45 -6.10 -17.06 5.21
N PRO A 46 -6.35 -16.99 3.89
CA PRO A 46 -5.36 -17.38 2.89
C PRO A 46 -4.19 -16.40 2.91
N ARG A 47 -2.96 -16.91 2.97
CA ARG A 47 -1.76 -16.07 2.95
C ARG A 47 -1.78 -15.09 1.77
N VAL A 48 -1.60 -13.80 2.04
CA VAL A 48 -1.56 -12.72 1.04
C VAL A 48 -0.12 -12.33 0.80
N ILE A 49 0.34 -12.51 -0.44
CA ILE A 49 1.66 -12.09 -0.87
C ILE A 49 1.50 -11.06 -1.98
N VAL A 50 2.08 -9.88 -1.79
CA VAL A 50 2.04 -8.79 -2.77
C VAL A 50 3.38 -8.78 -3.51
N SER A 51 3.38 -8.88 -4.84
CA SER A 51 4.58 -8.69 -5.65
C SER A 51 4.50 -7.40 -6.44
N LEU A 52 5.58 -6.64 -6.41
CA LEU A 52 5.73 -5.38 -7.11
C LEU A 52 6.99 -5.41 -7.96
N SER A 53 6.97 -4.67 -9.07
CA SER A 53 8.16 -4.28 -9.82
C SER A 53 8.16 -2.76 -9.95
N THR A 54 9.35 -2.17 -10.05
CA THR A 54 9.51 -0.72 -10.20
C THR A 54 10.58 -0.38 -11.21
N LEU A 55 10.69 0.89 -11.58
CA LEU A 55 11.75 1.42 -12.43
C LEU A 55 12.78 2.18 -11.57
N PRO A 56 14.04 2.33 -12.02
CA PRO A 56 15.06 3.09 -11.30
C PRO A 56 14.62 4.49 -10.88
N ASP A 57 14.00 5.26 -11.78
CA ASP A 57 13.49 6.61 -11.48
C ASP A 57 12.34 6.65 -10.45
N ARG A 58 11.64 5.53 -10.25
CA ARG A 58 10.47 5.43 -9.35
C ARG A 58 10.78 4.74 -8.04
N ILE A 59 11.88 4.00 -7.95
CA ILE A 59 12.23 3.29 -6.72
C ILE A 59 12.35 4.26 -5.56
N ALA A 60 12.91 5.46 -5.75
CA ALA A 60 13.04 6.47 -4.69
C ALA A 60 11.70 6.94 -4.10
N ASN A 61 10.60 6.81 -4.84
CA ASN A 61 9.26 7.27 -4.44
C ASN A 61 8.33 6.11 -4.05
N LEU A 62 8.86 4.91 -3.80
CA LEU A 62 8.05 3.74 -3.49
C LEU A 62 7.58 3.71 -2.03
N GLU A 63 8.23 4.46 -1.14
CA GLU A 63 7.93 4.51 0.30
C GLU A 63 6.43 4.73 0.61
N PRO A 64 5.72 5.71 0.03
CA PRO A 64 4.29 5.90 0.31
C PRO A 64 3.43 4.71 -0.14
N THR A 65 3.88 3.97 -1.15
CA THR A 65 3.17 2.77 -1.64
C THR A 65 3.34 1.62 -0.65
N LEU A 66 4.55 1.44 -0.13
CA LEU A 66 4.82 0.43 0.90
C LEU A 66 4.06 0.76 2.18
N ASP A 67 4.06 2.01 2.62
CA ASP A 67 3.27 2.47 3.76
C ASP A 67 1.77 2.20 3.57
N CYS A 68 1.25 2.49 2.37
CA CYS A 68 -0.14 2.19 2.04
C CYS A 68 -0.45 0.70 2.16
N LEU A 69 0.46 -0.18 1.71
CA LEU A 69 0.29 -1.63 1.74
C LEU A 69 0.39 -2.20 3.16
N ILE A 70 1.34 -1.71 3.95
CA ILE A 70 1.54 -2.12 5.35
C ILE A 70 0.34 -1.70 6.21
N ASN A 71 -0.18 -0.49 5.99
CA ASN A 71 -1.27 0.08 6.79
C ASN A 71 -2.67 -0.24 6.25
N GLN A 72 -2.82 -1.22 5.36
CA GLN A 72 -4.15 -1.68 4.94
C GLN A 72 -4.87 -2.36 6.10
N THR A 73 -6.21 -2.36 6.06
CA THR A 73 -7.05 -3.09 7.04
C THR A 73 -6.60 -4.54 7.24
N ARG A 74 -6.15 -5.17 6.16
CA ARG A 74 -5.46 -6.45 6.19
C ARG A 74 -4.08 -6.25 5.59
N ALA A 75 -3.06 -6.15 6.44
CA ALA A 75 -1.67 -6.13 5.98
C ALA A 75 -1.35 -7.43 5.22
N PRO A 76 -0.54 -7.36 4.15
CA PRO A 76 -0.04 -8.54 3.47
C PRO A 76 0.92 -9.31 4.39
N ASP A 77 0.97 -10.64 4.24
CA ASP A 77 1.89 -11.50 4.98
C ASP A 77 3.33 -11.40 4.45
N GLU A 78 3.50 -10.97 3.20
CA GLU A 78 4.80 -10.78 2.54
C GLU A 78 4.66 -9.77 1.38
N ILE A 79 5.65 -8.88 1.23
CA ILE A 79 5.80 -8.00 0.07
C ILE A 79 7.11 -8.37 -0.63
N VAL A 80 7.04 -8.71 -1.91
CA VAL A 80 8.16 -9.06 -2.78
C VAL A 80 8.40 -7.94 -3.78
N LEU A 81 9.56 -7.31 -3.73
CA LEU A 81 9.94 -6.25 -4.66
C LEU A 81 11.00 -6.76 -5.64
N ALA A 82 10.68 -6.78 -6.93
CA ALA A 82 11.61 -7.20 -7.98
C ALA A 82 12.55 -6.04 -8.36
N LEU A 83 13.84 -6.20 -8.05
CA LEU A 83 14.89 -5.21 -8.26
C LEU A 83 16.08 -5.83 -9.03
N PRO A 84 16.08 -5.76 -10.37
CA PRO A 84 17.23 -6.21 -11.14
C PRO A 84 18.45 -5.33 -10.93
N GLU A 85 19.62 -5.86 -11.30
CA GLU A 85 20.86 -5.07 -11.30
C GLU A 85 20.76 -3.91 -12.30
N PHE A 86 20.08 -4.12 -13.43
CA PHE A 86 19.99 -3.13 -14.52
C PHE A 86 18.61 -3.04 -15.18
N SER A 87 18.15 -1.81 -15.44
CA SER A 87 16.92 -1.53 -16.20
C SER A 87 17.22 -1.42 -17.68
N LEU A 88 16.82 -2.42 -18.48
CA LEU A 88 16.90 -2.34 -19.94
C LEU A 88 16.06 -1.18 -20.52
N ARG A 89 14.98 -0.79 -19.82
CA ARG A 89 14.06 0.25 -20.28
C ARG A 89 14.66 1.64 -20.17
N GLN A 90 15.37 1.90 -19.07
CA GLN A 90 15.97 3.22 -18.78
C GLN A 90 17.48 3.26 -19.03
N GLN A 91 18.09 2.10 -19.34
CA GLN A 91 19.53 1.95 -19.53
C GLN A 91 20.32 2.42 -18.29
N GLU A 92 19.80 2.11 -17.11
CA GLU A 92 20.38 2.56 -15.83
C GLU A 92 20.33 1.43 -14.78
N PRO A 93 21.36 1.29 -13.91
CA PRO A 93 21.30 0.39 -12.77
C PRO A 93 20.30 0.84 -11.70
N TYR A 94 19.81 -0.11 -10.90
CA TYR A 94 19.00 0.23 -9.74
C TYR A 94 19.88 0.67 -8.57
N VAL A 95 19.63 1.86 -8.04
CA VAL A 95 20.20 2.33 -6.77
C VAL A 95 19.19 2.08 -5.67
N ILE A 96 19.58 1.32 -4.64
CA ILE A 96 18.69 0.98 -3.51
C ILE A 96 18.65 2.19 -2.55
N PRO A 97 17.49 2.82 -2.33
CA PRO A 97 17.35 3.90 -1.38
C PRO A 97 17.56 3.44 0.07
N GLU A 98 18.01 4.35 0.93
CA GLU A 98 18.30 4.07 2.34
C GLU A 98 17.09 3.49 3.09
N TYR A 99 15.88 4.00 2.82
CA TYR A 99 14.67 3.51 3.49
C TYR A 99 14.42 2.03 3.17
N LEU A 100 14.70 1.55 1.94
CA LEU A 100 14.59 0.12 1.61
C LEU A 100 15.67 -0.71 2.30
N ALA A 101 16.89 -0.18 2.40
CA ALA A 101 17.99 -0.84 3.09
C ALA A 101 17.72 -0.99 4.60
N SER A 102 16.95 -0.07 5.19
CA SER A 102 16.59 -0.10 6.60
C SER A 102 15.49 -1.12 6.96
N ILE A 103 14.78 -1.66 5.95
CA ILE A 103 13.69 -2.61 6.16
C ILE A 103 14.25 -4.00 6.48
N HIS A 104 13.84 -4.53 7.64
CA HIS A 104 14.17 -5.89 8.04
C HIS A 104 13.58 -6.90 7.04
N GLY A 105 14.44 -7.75 6.48
CA GLY A 105 14.04 -8.77 5.51
C GLY A 105 14.06 -8.36 4.05
N PHE A 106 14.47 -7.13 3.75
CA PHE A 106 14.68 -6.71 2.38
C PHE A 106 15.75 -7.56 1.69
N ALA A 107 15.39 -8.06 0.50
CA ALA A 107 16.18 -8.96 -0.33
C ALA A 107 16.13 -8.45 -1.77
N SER A 108 17.24 -7.91 -2.29
CA SER A 108 17.33 -7.61 -3.72
C SER A 108 17.52 -8.92 -4.50
N CYS A 109 16.65 -9.17 -5.48
CA CYS A 109 16.75 -10.34 -6.35
C CYS A 109 16.97 -9.88 -7.80
N ASP A 110 18.10 -10.29 -8.40
CA ASP A 110 18.38 -10.00 -9.80
C ASP A 110 17.79 -11.06 -10.73
N PRO A 111 16.70 -10.78 -11.47
CA PRO A 111 16.16 -11.71 -12.45
C PRO A 111 17.08 -11.90 -13.67
N THR A 112 18.01 -11.00 -13.97
CA THR A 112 18.88 -11.15 -15.15
C THR A 112 19.96 -12.21 -14.98
N ARG A 113 20.40 -12.49 -13.75
CA ARG A 113 21.29 -13.62 -13.42
C ARG A 113 20.63 -15.00 -13.54
N ILE A 114 19.30 -15.05 -13.72
CA ILE A 114 18.53 -16.29 -13.73
C ILE A 114 18.35 -16.73 -15.18
N GLY A 115 19.18 -17.68 -15.62
CA GLY A 115 19.17 -18.20 -16.98
C GLY A 115 17.78 -18.59 -17.51
N GLY A 116 17.23 -17.73 -18.37
CA GLY A 116 16.36 -18.03 -19.52
C GLY A 116 15.00 -18.69 -19.32
N ARG A 117 14.68 -19.32 -18.18
CA ARG A 117 13.38 -19.99 -17.99
C ARG A 117 12.40 -19.10 -17.25
N ARG A 118 11.52 -18.44 -18.02
CA ARG A 118 10.32 -17.69 -17.60
C ARG A 118 9.32 -18.57 -16.83
N GLN A 119 9.68 -19.08 -15.66
CA GLN A 119 8.74 -19.83 -14.83
C GLN A 119 8.74 -19.25 -13.42
N ASN A 120 7.74 -18.39 -13.20
CA ASN A 120 7.28 -17.90 -11.91
C ASN A 120 8.39 -17.34 -11.01
N LEU A 121 8.66 -16.04 -11.16
CA LEU A 121 9.50 -15.22 -10.28
C LEU A 121 9.29 -15.59 -8.79
N PHE A 122 8.02 -15.76 -8.39
CA PHE A 122 7.61 -16.22 -7.07
C PHE A 122 8.15 -17.59 -6.64
N ARG A 123 8.10 -18.59 -7.53
CA ARG A 123 8.51 -19.98 -7.21
C ARG A 123 10.03 -20.07 -7.05
N TRP A 124 10.77 -19.24 -7.80
CA TRP A 124 12.22 -19.18 -7.74
C TRP A 124 12.72 -18.36 -6.55
N CYS A 125 12.13 -17.17 -6.31
CA CYS A 125 12.48 -16.37 -5.13
C CYS A 125 12.31 -17.18 -3.84
N ARG A 126 11.22 -17.95 -3.72
CA ARG A 126 10.98 -18.87 -2.59
C ARG A 126 11.99 -20.02 -2.48
N LYS A 127 12.54 -20.52 -3.60
CA LYS A 127 13.52 -21.62 -3.63
C LYS A 127 14.94 -21.15 -3.32
N SER A 128 15.32 -19.99 -3.84
CA SER A 128 16.66 -19.42 -3.68
C SER A 128 16.84 -18.70 -2.34
N TRP A 129 15.73 -18.35 -1.67
CA TRP A 129 15.73 -17.65 -0.40
C TRP A 129 14.78 -18.33 0.59
N PRO A 130 15.25 -19.33 1.36
CA PRO A 130 14.44 -19.97 2.41
C PRO A 130 14.12 -19.00 3.58
N ARG A 131 14.68 -17.78 3.57
CA ARG A 131 14.54 -16.75 4.61
C ARG A 131 14.39 -15.34 4.02
N VAL A 132 13.59 -15.12 2.96
CA VAL A 132 13.14 -13.73 2.70
C VAL A 132 12.25 -13.37 3.87
N ALA A 133 12.73 -12.45 4.71
CA ALA A 133 11.95 -12.03 5.86
C ALA A 133 10.79 -11.20 5.34
N ALA A 134 9.59 -11.60 5.78
CA ALA A 134 8.41 -10.79 5.68
C ALA A 134 8.74 -9.39 6.23
N ILE A 135 8.49 -8.35 5.45
CA ILE A 135 8.34 -7.00 5.99
C ILE A 135 7.15 -7.10 6.95
N ARG A 136 7.41 -7.12 8.25
CA ARG A 136 6.40 -7.22 9.31
C ARG A 136 6.58 -6.08 10.30
#